data_AF-A0AAV9NFY0-F1
#
_entry.id   AF-A0AAV9NFY0-F1
#
_cell.length_a   1.000
_cell.length_b   1.000
_cell.length_c   1.000
_cell.angle_alpha   90.00
_cell.angle_beta   90.00
_cell.angle_gamma   90.00
#
_symmetry.space_group_name_H-M   'P 1'
#
loop_
_entity.id
_entity.type
_entity.pdbx_description
1 polymer ?
#
loop_
_entity_poly.entity_id
_entity_poly.type
_entity_poly.pdbx_seq_one_letter_code
_entity_poly.pdbx_strand_id
1 'polypeptide(L)'
;MGSLLLTSPAEDVQLAILGVFFDNGNHVPDQESLKPFLEYYKKETAELDFGVQPRISENHMTVLRTHDDIIHTVNILKGNQDSTRLEIRKLLNRDACRFASTPDHEINLAIDLSLRLWLMLNVRCPETRFLTPSAQSIQWDDTTTLRQFIVAQFPRRSLNLEPKQSRLSHMFTVSFMFTIPACFTLRDNFHTEYALPRLDEDTDKLLKQYGQEFHHLAPFDGSRMLNLNEFEFWGERLLEVYEEVFLSPPVSLRQLWSDRRSPQQWSVFWTAQIILTLTIVSCMATFVQTWASVRALRLAEESTL
;
A
#
# COMPACT_ATOMS: atom_id res chain seq x y z
N MET A 1 -17.63 28.74 -1.80
CA MET A 1 -16.22 28.58 -2.22
C MET A 1 -15.93 27.10 -2.15
N GLY A 2 -15.47 26.48 -3.24
CA GLY A 2 -15.09 25.06 -3.22
C GLY A 2 -13.90 24.85 -2.29
N SER A 3 -13.83 23.69 -1.63
CA SER A 3 -12.69 23.32 -0.79
C SER A 3 -11.45 23.18 -1.68
N LEU A 4 -10.37 23.89 -1.37
CA LEU A 4 -9.09 23.79 -2.08
C LEU A 4 -8.41 22.44 -1.85
N LEU A 5 -8.86 21.69 -0.84
CA LEU A 5 -8.40 20.35 -0.53
C LEU A 5 -8.65 19.32 -1.66
N LEU A 6 -9.62 19.62 -2.53
CA LEU A 6 -10.05 18.73 -3.63
C LEU A 6 -9.17 18.83 -4.87
N THR A 7 -8.47 19.95 -5.02
CA THR A 7 -7.48 20.11 -6.08
C THR A 7 -6.18 19.42 -5.68
N SER A 8 -5.44 18.91 -6.66
CA SER A 8 -4.10 18.41 -6.40
C SER A 8 -3.27 19.55 -5.80
N PRO A 9 -2.53 19.32 -4.69
CA PRO A 9 -1.67 20.36 -4.12
C PRO A 9 -0.67 20.84 -5.18
N ALA A 10 -0.39 22.15 -5.17
CA ALA A 10 0.69 22.72 -5.96
C ALA A 10 2.04 22.13 -5.52
N GLU A 11 3.05 22.19 -6.38
CA GLU A 11 4.36 21.52 -6.17
C GLU A 11 5.06 22.01 -4.89
N ASP A 12 5.02 23.32 -4.62
CA ASP A 12 5.51 23.92 -3.40
C ASP A 12 4.78 23.40 -2.14
N VAL A 13 3.46 23.24 -2.23
CA VAL A 13 2.63 22.65 -1.16
C VAL A 13 2.95 21.18 -0.98
N GLN A 14 3.21 20.43 -2.06
CA GLN A 14 3.67 19.03 -1.96
C GLN A 14 4.97 18.96 -1.18
N LEU A 15 5.97 19.76 -1.54
CA LEU A 15 7.25 19.81 -0.81
C LEU A 15 7.05 20.19 0.67
N ALA A 16 6.15 21.11 0.98
CA ALA A 16 5.81 21.47 2.36
C ALA A 16 5.16 20.30 3.13
N ILE A 17 4.24 19.55 2.50
CA ILE A 17 3.64 18.33 3.08
C ILE A 17 4.75 17.31 3.35
N LEU A 18 5.59 17.03 2.36
CA LEU A 18 6.67 16.04 2.46
C LEU A 18 7.66 16.44 3.56
N GLY A 19 8.01 17.72 3.64
CA GLY A 19 8.82 18.27 4.72
C GLY A 19 8.18 18.04 6.08
N VAL A 20 6.93 18.43 6.30
CA VAL A 20 6.31 18.23 7.62
C VAL A 20 6.15 16.74 7.97
N PHE A 21 5.90 15.88 7.00
CA PHE A 21 5.59 14.48 7.26
C PHE A 21 6.85 13.64 7.50
N PHE A 22 7.90 13.90 6.72
CA PHE A 22 9.11 13.07 6.66
C PHE A 22 10.39 13.79 7.12
N ASP A 23 10.38 15.12 7.30
CA ASP A 23 11.59 15.81 7.75
C ASP A 23 11.89 15.46 9.21
N ASN A 24 12.98 14.71 9.36
CA ASN A 24 13.67 14.40 10.61
C ASN A 24 14.95 15.25 10.78
N GLY A 25 15.09 16.33 10.00
CA GLY A 25 16.12 17.36 10.17
C GLY A 25 17.38 17.19 9.32
N ASN A 26 17.49 16.15 8.48
CA ASN A 26 18.75 15.86 7.76
C ASN A 26 18.62 15.55 6.26
N HIS A 27 17.45 15.16 5.74
CA HIS A 27 17.28 14.89 4.31
C HIS A 27 15.79 14.83 3.95
N VAL A 28 15.32 15.71 3.05
CA VAL A 28 13.99 15.56 2.44
C VAL A 28 14.12 14.51 1.32
N PRO A 29 13.38 13.40 1.34
CA PRO A 29 13.49 12.39 0.29
C PRO A 29 13.15 12.99 -1.08
N ASP A 30 13.78 12.46 -2.13
CA ASP A 30 13.51 12.90 -3.50
C ASP A 30 12.03 12.76 -3.85
N GLN A 31 11.44 13.77 -4.48
CA GLN A 31 10.01 13.85 -4.75
C GLN A 31 9.53 12.68 -5.61
N GLU A 32 10.35 12.22 -6.56
CA GLU A 32 10.02 11.07 -7.42
C GLU A 32 9.89 9.78 -6.60
N SER A 33 10.69 9.61 -5.55
CA SER A 33 10.59 8.45 -4.64
C SER A 33 9.32 8.48 -3.78
N LEU A 34 8.75 9.68 -3.59
CA LEU A 34 7.55 9.93 -2.79
C LEU A 34 6.27 10.03 -3.63
N LYS A 35 6.36 9.83 -4.96
CA LYS A 35 5.20 9.82 -5.86
C LYS A 35 4.09 8.84 -5.41
N PRO A 36 4.38 7.60 -4.97
CA PRO A 36 3.33 6.71 -4.46
C PRO A 36 2.60 7.27 -3.23
N PHE A 37 3.32 7.97 -2.35
CA PHE A 37 2.71 8.65 -1.21
C PHE A 37 1.81 9.80 -1.66
N LEU A 38 2.24 10.61 -2.63
CA LEU A 38 1.42 11.72 -3.13
C LEU A 38 0.14 11.22 -3.83
N GLU A 39 0.20 10.07 -4.52
CA GLU A 39 -0.99 9.42 -5.06
C GLU A 39 -1.93 8.92 -3.96
N TYR A 40 -1.38 8.31 -2.90
CA TYR A 40 -2.15 7.93 -1.70
C TYR A 40 -2.79 9.15 -1.03
N TYR A 41 -2.03 10.21 -0.83
CA TYR A 41 -2.49 11.47 -0.24
C TYR A 41 -3.67 12.04 -1.05
N LYS A 42 -3.51 12.15 -2.37
CA LYS A 42 -4.55 12.63 -3.28
C LYS A 42 -5.80 11.76 -3.24
N LYS A 43 -5.63 10.44 -3.16
CA LYS A 43 -6.75 9.50 -3.05
C LYS A 43 -7.51 9.72 -1.75
N GLU A 44 -6.82 9.77 -0.61
CA GLU A 44 -7.45 9.96 0.71
C GLU A 44 -8.15 11.33 0.83
N THR A 45 -7.58 12.41 0.27
CA THR A 45 -8.26 13.71 0.27
C THR A 45 -9.46 13.75 -0.68
N ALA A 46 -9.42 13.01 -1.80
CA ALA A 46 -10.56 12.89 -2.72
C ALA A 46 -11.69 12.01 -2.13
N GLU A 47 -11.37 10.97 -1.37
CA GLU A 47 -12.38 10.12 -0.70
C GLU A 47 -13.25 10.90 0.30
N LEU A 48 -12.73 11.99 0.85
CA LEU A 48 -13.53 12.89 1.70
C LEU A 48 -14.69 13.52 0.92
N ASP A 49 -14.57 13.71 -0.40
CA ASP A 49 -15.64 14.27 -1.23
C ASP A 49 -16.69 13.20 -1.56
N PHE A 50 -16.24 12.02 -2.01
CA PHE A 50 -17.12 10.94 -2.45
C PHE A 50 -17.86 10.25 -1.30
N GLY A 51 -17.28 10.25 -0.10
CA GLY A 51 -17.84 9.56 1.05
C GLY A 51 -18.91 10.32 1.81
N VAL A 52 -19.06 11.61 1.53
CA VAL A 52 -20.09 12.40 2.18
C VAL A 52 -21.37 12.22 1.39
N GLN A 53 -22.23 11.31 1.85
CA GLN A 53 -23.59 11.22 1.34
C GLN A 53 -24.17 12.63 1.22
N PRO A 54 -24.90 12.96 0.13
CA PRO A 54 -25.43 14.31 -0.10
C PRO A 54 -26.23 14.89 1.07
N ARG A 55 -26.69 14.07 2.01
CA ARG A 55 -27.44 14.47 3.21
C ARG A 55 -26.58 14.88 4.42
N ILE A 56 -25.30 14.51 4.45
CA ILE A 56 -24.33 14.88 5.49
C ILE A 56 -23.36 15.99 4.96
N SER A 57 -23.45 16.30 3.67
CA SER A 57 -22.51 17.10 2.88
C SER A 57 -22.42 18.58 3.21
N GLU A 58 -23.50 19.22 3.66
CA GLU A 58 -23.48 20.68 3.66
C GLU A 58 -22.72 21.32 4.84
N ASN A 59 -22.47 20.60 5.95
CA ASN A 59 -21.87 21.20 7.14
C ASN A 59 -20.57 20.56 7.64
N HIS A 60 -20.32 19.26 7.40
CA HIS A 60 -19.26 18.54 8.14
C HIS A 60 -17.83 18.71 7.59
N MET A 61 -17.64 19.24 6.38
CA MET A 61 -16.32 19.38 5.74
C MET A 61 -15.70 20.79 5.85
N THR A 62 -16.25 21.66 6.69
CA THR A 62 -15.83 23.08 6.69
C THR A 62 -14.47 23.35 7.34
N VAL A 63 -13.89 22.37 8.03
CA VAL A 63 -12.70 22.58 8.89
C VAL A 63 -11.39 22.54 8.12
N LEU A 64 -11.17 21.50 7.31
CA LEU A 64 -9.96 21.38 6.50
C LEU A 64 -10.22 21.93 5.11
N ARG A 65 -9.97 23.24 4.93
CA ARG A 65 -10.25 23.95 3.68
C ARG A 65 -9.06 23.88 2.72
N THR A 66 -7.86 23.78 3.29
CA THR A 66 -6.59 23.87 2.58
C THR A 66 -5.64 22.77 3.04
N HIS A 67 -4.65 22.45 2.20
CA HIS A 67 -3.58 21.53 2.62
C HIS A 67 -2.74 22.12 3.77
N ASP A 68 -2.66 23.44 3.89
CA ASP A 68 -2.01 24.11 5.02
C ASP A 68 -2.67 23.78 6.36
N ASP A 69 -3.98 23.54 6.38
CA ASP A 69 -4.68 23.13 7.60
C ASP A 69 -4.24 21.71 8.04
N ILE A 70 -3.99 20.81 7.08
CA ILE A 70 -3.44 19.48 7.34
C ILE A 70 -2.02 19.59 7.89
N ILE A 71 -1.16 20.35 7.20
CA ILE A 71 0.23 20.61 7.61
C ILE A 71 0.27 21.17 9.04
N HIS A 72 -0.56 22.17 9.34
CA HIS A 72 -0.66 22.77 10.66
C HIS A 72 -1.11 21.75 11.73
N THR A 73 -2.14 20.96 11.43
CA THR A 73 -2.64 19.93 12.35
C THR A 73 -1.56 18.88 12.63
N VAL A 74 -0.82 18.43 11.62
CA VAL A 74 0.29 17.48 11.78
C VAL A 74 1.43 18.07 12.61
N ASN A 75 1.76 19.36 12.42
CA ASN A 75 2.76 20.03 13.27
C ASN A 75 2.34 20.06 14.76
N ILE A 76 1.07 20.33 15.05
CA ILE A 76 0.54 20.25 16.42
C ILE A 76 0.66 18.83 16.97
N LEU A 77 0.30 17.81 16.19
CA LEU A 77 0.42 16.40 16.60
C LEU A 77 1.88 16.00 16.85
N LYS A 78 2.82 16.36 15.96
CA LYS A 78 4.26 16.11 16.12
C LYS A 78 4.82 16.75 17.39
N GLY A 79 4.42 17.99 17.68
CA GLY A 79 4.90 18.75 18.83
C GLY A 79 4.31 18.32 20.18
N ASN A 80 3.22 17.53 20.19
CA ASN A 80 2.44 17.21 21.40
C ASN A 80 2.14 15.71 21.51
N GLN A 81 3.14 14.85 21.27
CA GLN A 81 2.94 13.38 21.29
C GLN A 81 2.49 12.83 22.65
N ASP A 82 2.82 13.52 23.74
CA ASP A 82 2.46 13.11 25.10
C ASP A 82 1.11 13.68 25.55
N SER A 83 0.42 14.42 24.68
CA SER A 83 -0.93 14.93 24.93
C SER A 83 -2.01 13.92 24.54
N THR A 84 -3.12 13.99 25.26
CA THR A 84 -4.37 13.28 24.95
C THR A 84 -5.09 13.92 23.77
N ARG A 85 -6.00 13.17 23.13
CA ARG A 85 -6.82 13.70 22.03
C ARG A 85 -7.64 14.94 22.43
N LEU A 86 -8.17 14.96 23.65
CA LEU A 86 -8.89 16.10 24.21
C LEU A 86 -8.01 17.35 24.33
N GLU A 87 -6.75 17.19 24.73
CA GLU A 87 -5.79 18.30 24.80
C GLU A 87 -5.42 18.82 23.41
N ILE A 88 -5.20 17.93 22.44
CA ILE A 88 -4.98 18.33 21.04
C ILE A 88 -6.18 19.12 20.49
N ARG A 89 -7.42 18.69 20.77
CA ARG A 89 -8.61 19.47 20.39
C ARG A 89 -8.60 20.87 20.98
N LYS A 90 -8.23 21.00 22.27
CA LYS A 90 -8.12 22.32 22.93
C LYS A 90 -7.01 23.17 22.31
N LEU A 91 -5.90 22.57 21.88
CA LEU A 91 -4.82 23.28 21.19
C LEU A 91 -5.26 23.78 19.81
N LEU A 92 -5.94 22.95 19.02
CA LEU A 92 -6.49 23.35 17.72
C LEU A 92 -7.53 24.47 17.88
N ASN A 93 -8.44 24.35 18.84
CA ASN A 93 -9.45 25.37 19.16
C ASN A 93 -8.87 26.72 19.60
N ARG A 94 -7.62 26.76 20.12
CA ARG A 94 -6.96 28.02 20.48
C ARG A 94 -6.51 28.81 19.25
N ASP A 95 -6.30 28.15 18.11
CA ASP A 95 -6.00 28.83 16.85
C ASP A 95 -7.30 29.36 16.23
N ALA A 96 -7.72 30.54 16.72
CA ALA A 96 -8.94 31.20 16.28
C ALA A 96 -8.95 31.55 14.78
N CYS A 97 -7.79 31.59 14.11
CA CYS A 97 -7.75 31.87 12.68
C CYS A 97 -8.23 30.68 11.83
N ARG A 98 -8.06 29.44 12.33
CA ARG A 98 -8.35 28.21 11.58
C ARG A 98 -9.54 27.43 12.12
N PHE A 99 -9.67 27.32 13.44
CA PHE A 99 -10.65 26.44 14.10
C PHE A 99 -11.60 27.20 15.05
N ALA A 100 -11.75 28.51 14.89
CA ALA A 100 -12.65 29.28 15.76
C ALA A 100 -14.09 28.77 15.67
N SER A 101 -14.64 28.41 16.84
CA SER A 101 -16.03 27.93 16.99
C SER A 101 -16.34 26.64 16.22
N THR A 102 -15.31 25.89 15.82
CA THR A 102 -15.49 24.60 15.17
C THR A 102 -16.01 23.56 16.17
N PRO A 103 -17.08 22.83 15.86
CA PRO A 103 -17.56 21.75 16.70
C PRO A 103 -16.49 20.66 16.90
N ASP A 104 -16.43 20.09 18.11
CA ASP A 104 -15.45 19.08 18.49
C ASP A 104 -15.38 17.88 17.54
N HIS A 105 -16.51 17.43 16.98
CA HIS A 105 -16.53 16.31 16.04
C HIS A 105 -15.81 16.62 14.73
N GLU A 106 -15.81 17.87 14.27
CA GLU A 106 -15.13 18.25 13.03
C GLU A 106 -13.62 18.39 13.24
N ILE A 107 -13.20 18.85 14.43
CA ILE A 107 -11.80 18.82 14.83
C ILE A 107 -11.30 17.37 14.93
N ASN A 108 -12.14 16.46 15.44
CA ASN A 108 -11.81 15.05 15.45
C ASN A 108 -11.61 14.47 14.05
N LEU A 109 -12.43 14.86 13.06
CA LEU A 109 -12.23 14.47 11.67
C LEU A 109 -10.92 15.01 11.10
N ALA A 110 -10.57 16.25 11.44
CA ALA A 110 -9.29 16.84 11.05
C ALA A 110 -8.09 16.06 11.63
N ILE A 111 -8.15 15.71 12.92
CA ILE A 111 -7.15 14.89 13.60
C ILE A 111 -7.03 13.51 12.93
N ASP A 112 -8.15 12.83 12.68
CA ASP A 112 -8.16 11.48 12.08
C ASP A 112 -7.57 11.47 10.68
N LEU A 113 -7.95 12.45 9.84
CA LEU A 113 -7.38 12.60 8.50
C LEU A 113 -5.88 12.89 8.58
N SER A 114 -5.46 13.85 9.41
CA SER A 114 -4.05 14.19 9.56
C SER A 114 -3.21 13.01 10.05
N LEU A 115 -3.69 12.22 11.01
CA LEU A 115 -3.02 11.00 11.45
C LEU A 115 -2.96 9.94 10.36
N ARG A 116 -4.03 9.77 9.58
CA ARG A 116 -4.08 8.82 8.48
C ARG A 116 -3.14 9.19 7.34
N LEU A 117 -3.05 10.47 7.01
CA LEU A 117 -2.14 10.96 5.98
C LEU A 117 -0.70 10.91 6.47
N TRP A 118 -0.44 11.35 7.70
CA TRP A 118 0.89 11.36 8.28
C TRP A 118 1.40 9.94 8.53
N LEU A 119 0.71 9.16 9.35
CA LEU A 119 1.18 7.84 9.82
C LEU A 119 0.71 6.67 8.95
N MET A 120 -0.07 6.93 7.89
CA MET A 120 -0.64 5.89 7.02
C MET A 120 -1.44 4.83 7.82
N LEU A 121 -1.99 5.25 8.96
CA LEU A 121 -2.83 4.45 9.84
C LEU A 121 -4.29 4.64 9.46
N ASN A 122 -5.09 3.57 9.41
CA ASN A 122 -6.53 3.66 9.09
C ASN A 122 -7.35 4.20 10.27
N VAL A 123 -7.00 5.40 10.76
CA VAL A 123 -7.74 6.12 11.80
C VAL A 123 -9.01 6.67 11.18
N ARG A 124 -10.16 6.13 11.59
CA ARG A 124 -11.48 6.56 11.10
C ARG A 124 -12.50 6.56 12.24
N CYS A 125 -13.31 7.61 12.28
CA CYS A 125 -14.48 7.68 13.14
C CYS A 125 -15.49 6.58 12.70
N PRO A 126 -16.17 5.87 13.64
CA PRO A 126 -17.10 4.79 13.31
C PRO A 126 -18.17 5.16 12.29
N GLU A 127 -18.62 6.41 12.29
CA GLU A 127 -19.62 7.00 11.40
C GLU A 127 -19.15 7.01 9.93
N THR A 128 -17.83 7.02 9.70
CA THR A 128 -17.22 7.03 8.36
C THR A 128 -16.77 5.65 7.88
N ARG A 129 -17.04 4.58 8.65
CA ARG A 129 -16.60 3.21 8.34
C ARG A 129 -17.19 2.67 7.03
N PHE A 130 -18.36 3.15 6.61
CA PHE A 130 -19.04 2.69 5.40
C PHE A 130 -18.28 2.96 4.10
N LEU A 131 -17.27 3.83 4.13
CA LEU A 131 -16.48 4.22 2.94
C LEU A 131 -15.46 3.16 2.53
N THR A 132 -14.94 2.42 3.51
CA THR A 132 -13.91 1.40 3.30
C THR A 132 -14.26 0.15 4.11
N PRO A 133 -15.33 -0.58 3.72
CA PRO A 133 -15.91 -1.65 4.53
C PRO A 133 -14.96 -2.83 4.80
N SER A 134 -13.90 -2.98 4.00
CA SER A 134 -12.92 -4.06 4.13
C SER A 134 -11.76 -3.74 5.08
N ALA A 135 -11.53 -2.48 5.43
CA ALA A 135 -10.35 -2.10 6.22
C ALA A 135 -10.73 -1.94 7.70
N GLN A 136 -10.01 -2.65 8.59
CA GLN A 136 -10.18 -2.46 10.03
C GLN A 136 -9.83 -1.02 10.40
N SER A 137 -10.83 -0.26 10.85
CA SER A 137 -10.62 1.10 11.35
C SER A 137 -10.12 1.06 12.79
N ILE A 138 -9.14 1.90 13.08
CA ILE A 138 -8.64 2.12 14.44
C ILE A 138 -9.13 3.46 14.95
N GLN A 139 -9.34 3.58 16.26
CA GLN A 139 -9.85 4.79 16.89
C GLN A 139 -8.90 5.21 18.02
N TRP A 140 -8.58 6.49 18.06
CA TRP A 140 -7.84 7.09 19.17
C TRP A 140 -8.84 7.75 20.13
N ASP A 141 -8.86 7.28 21.38
CA ASP A 141 -9.75 7.79 22.43
C ASP A 141 -9.21 9.06 23.12
N ASP A 142 -10.01 9.64 24.00
CA ASP A 142 -9.65 10.84 24.77
C ASP A 142 -8.79 10.57 26.01
N THR A 143 -8.58 9.29 26.36
CA THR A 143 -7.91 8.89 27.60
C THR A 143 -6.43 8.58 27.41
N THR A 144 -6.06 8.18 26.19
CA THR A 144 -4.70 7.78 25.82
C THR A 144 -3.95 8.92 25.16
N THR A 145 -2.65 9.00 25.40
CA THR A 145 -1.79 9.96 24.69
C THR A 145 -1.55 9.52 23.26
N LEU A 146 -1.18 10.45 22.37
CA LEU A 146 -0.87 10.12 20.99
C LEU A 146 0.24 9.07 20.91
N ARG A 147 1.29 9.19 21.74
CA ARG A 147 2.37 8.22 21.84
C ARG A 147 1.86 6.84 22.23
N GLN A 148 1.03 6.75 23.26
CA GLN A 148 0.46 5.46 23.71
C GLN A 148 -0.41 4.84 22.63
N PHE A 149 -1.24 5.65 21.97
CA PHE A 149 -2.07 5.21 20.84
C PHE A 149 -1.21 4.62 19.72
N ILE A 150 -0.16 5.33 19.28
CA ILE A 150 0.77 4.86 18.24
C ILE A 150 1.46 3.56 18.67
N VAL A 151 2.03 3.51 19.88
CA VAL A 151 2.70 2.30 20.40
C VAL A 151 1.73 1.11 20.45
N ALA A 152 0.47 1.32 20.81
CA ALA A 152 -0.54 0.27 20.82
C ALA A 152 -0.85 -0.29 19.42
N GLN A 153 -0.65 0.49 18.36
CA GLN A 153 -0.80 -0.01 16.97
C GLN A 153 0.40 -0.83 16.49
N PHE A 154 1.54 -0.72 17.16
CA PHE A 154 2.78 -1.42 16.82
C PHE A 154 3.31 -2.18 18.05
N PRO A 155 2.55 -3.19 18.54
CA PRO A 155 2.98 -3.95 19.70
C PRO A 155 4.32 -4.63 19.43
N ARG A 156 5.30 -4.41 20.31
CA ARG A 156 6.57 -5.15 20.31
C ARG A 156 6.27 -6.59 20.70
N ARG A 157 6.01 -7.44 19.73
CA ARG A 157 5.91 -8.88 19.98
C ARG A 157 7.24 -9.51 19.63
N SER A 158 7.80 -10.23 20.60
CA SER A 158 8.85 -11.20 20.31
C SER A 158 8.22 -12.33 19.51
N LEU A 159 8.34 -12.27 18.19
CA LEU A 159 8.05 -13.39 17.32
C LEU A 159 9.00 -14.53 17.70
N ASN A 160 8.49 -15.49 18.48
CA ASN A 160 9.19 -16.75 18.72
C ASN A 160 8.94 -17.69 17.53
N LEU A 161 9.28 -17.22 16.32
CA LEU A 161 9.19 -18.03 15.12
C LEU A 161 10.35 -19.01 15.08
N GLU A 162 10.04 -20.25 14.73
CA GLU A 162 11.06 -21.25 14.41
C GLU A 162 11.99 -20.68 13.31
N PRO A 163 13.29 -20.99 13.32
CA PRO A 163 14.25 -20.47 12.32
C PRO A 163 13.85 -20.74 10.86
N LYS A 164 12.94 -21.70 10.61
CA LYS A 164 12.39 -21.95 9.26
C LYS A 164 11.25 -21.00 8.89
N GLN A 165 10.42 -20.60 9.86
CA GLN A 165 9.28 -19.70 9.65
C GLN A 165 9.70 -18.24 9.64
N SER A 166 10.78 -17.90 10.33
CA SER A 166 11.28 -16.52 10.37
C SER A 166 11.95 -16.08 9.06
N ARG A 167 12.22 -17.02 8.13
CA ARG A 167 12.88 -16.74 6.85
C ARG A 167 11.86 -16.37 5.80
N LEU A 168 11.90 -15.10 5.36
CA LEU A 168 11.17 -14.69 4.18
C LEU A 168 11.78 -15.34 2.93
N SER A 169 10.92 -15.68 1.96
CA SER A 169 11.38 -16.14 0.65
C SER A 169 12.29 -15.09 0.02
N HIS A 170 13.35 -15.52 -0.67
CA HIS A 170 14.22 -14.63 -1.44
C HIS A 170 13.47 -13.87 -2.56
N MET A 171 12.29 -14.35 -2.93
CA MET A 171 11.39 -13.72 -3.90
C MET A 171 10.47 -12.66 -3.27
N PHE A 172 10.49 -12.48 -1.95
CA PHE A 172 9.75 -11.42 -1.26
C PHE A 172 10.51 -10.10 -1.44
N THR A 173 10.19 -9.38 -2.51
CA THR A 173 10.80 -8.10 -2.88
C THR A 173 10.14 -6.91 -2.16
N VAL A 174 10.84 -5.77 -2.13
CA VAL A 174 10.36 -4.53 -1.51
C VAL A 174 9.07 -4.03 -2.15
N SER A 175 8.81 -4.36 -3.43
CA SER A 175 7.55 -4.06 -4.11
C SER A 175 6.32 -4.58 -3.35
N PHE A 176 6.44 -5.70 -2.63
CA PHE A 176 5.36 -6.19 -1.77
C PHE A 176 5.18 -5.33 -0.51
N MET A 177 6.24 -4.73 0.00
CA MET A 177 6.17 -3.81 1.16
C MET A 177 5.50 -2.48 0.78
N PHE A 178 5.66 -1.99 -0.46
CA PHE A 178 4.94 -0.80 -0.95
C PHE A 178 3.42 -1.00 -1.01
N THR A 179 2.95 -2.25 -0.97
CA THR A 179 1.51 -2.56 -0.86
C THR A 179 0.97 -2.33 0.55
N ILE A 180 1.84 -2.12 1.55
CA ILE A 180 1.47 -1.83 2.94
C ILE A 180 1.66 -0.32 3.17
N PRO A 181 0.58 0.49 3.15
CA PRO A 181 0.68 1.94 3.33
C PRO A 181 1.45 2.30 4.61
N ALA A 182 1.22 1.58 5.72
CA ALA A 182 1.85 1.88 7.00
C ALA A 182 3.40 1.76 7.01
N CYS A 183 4.01 1.05 6.06
CA CYS A 183 5.45 0.75 6.10
C CYS A 183 6.34 1.96 5.80
N PHE A 184 5.81 3.01 5.16
CA PHE A 184 6.62 4.14 4.71
C PHE A 184 6.96 5.15 5.83
N THR A 185 6.08 5.33 6.82
CA THR A 185 6.26 6.41 7.82
C THR A 185 7.27 6.12 8.92
N LEU A 186 7.62 4.86 9.15
CA LEU A 186 8.63 4.48 10.17
C LEU A 186 10.03 4.27 9.57
N ARG A 187 10.20 4.53 8.27
CA ARG A 187 11.48 4.40 7.55
C ARG A 187 12.60 5.25 8.15
N ASP A 188 12.27 6.42 8.70
CA ASP A 188 13.29 7.41 9.08
C ASP A 188 13.60 7.48 10.59
N ASN A 189 12.98 6.64 11.42
CA ASN A 189 13.32 6.50 12.85
C ASN A 189 14.13 5.23 13.17
N PHE A 190 14.35 4.35 12.20
CA PHE A 190 15.16 3.14 12.36
C PHE A 190 16.14 3.04 11.19
N HIS A 191 17.43 2.80 11.48
CA HIS A 191 18.51 2.68 10.49
C HIS A 191 18.21 1.60 9.43
N THR A 192 17.54 1.97 8.34
CA THR A 192 17.19 1.07 7.23
C THR A 192 18.35 0.77 6.27
N GLU A 193 19.53 1.35 6.49
CA GLU A 193 20.71 1.16 5.63
C GLU A 193 21.19 -0.30 5.59
N TYR A 194 20.69 -1.17 6.48
CA TYR A 194 21.08 -2.58 6.57
C TYR A 194 20.02 -3.60 6.13
N ALA A 195 18.82 -3.17 5.72
CA ALA A 195 17.65 -4.06 5.69
C ALA A 195 17.28 -4.65 4.32
N LEU A 196 17.83 -4.19 3.19
CA LEU A 196 17.35 -4.59 1.87
C LEU A 196 18.44 -5.29 1.04
N PRO A 197 18.41 -6.63 0.91
CA PRO A 197 19.30 -7.35 0.00
C PRO A 197 18.93 -7.09 -1.47
N ARG A 198 19.96 -6.90 -2.31
CA ARG A 198 19.88 -6.73 -3.77
C ARG A 198 19.44 -8.05 -4.42
N LEU A 199 18.21 -8.18 -4.90
CA LEU A 199 17.72 -9.49 -5.35
C LEU A 199 16.82 -9.53 -6.60
N ASP A 200 16.60 -8.45 -7.35
CA ASP A 200 15.85 -8.53 -8.63
C ASP A 200 16.25 -7.46 -9.66
N GLU A 201 16.20 -7.80 -10.96
CA GLU A 201 16.53 -6.92 -12.09
C GLU A 201 15.60 -5.70 -12.15
N ASP A 202 14.33 -5.88 -11.76
CA ASP A 202 13.36 -4.79 -11.69
C ASP A 202 13.66 -3.83 -10.52
N THR A 203 14.22 -4.35 -9.43
CA THR A 203 14.69 -3.50 -8.32
C THR A 203 15.93 -2.71 -8.73
N ASP A 204 16.88 -3.34 -9.43
CA ASP A 204 18.06 -2.64 -9.96
C ASP A 204 17.69 -1.60 -11.03
N LYS A 205 16.68 -1.88 -11.89
CA LYS A 205 16.13 -0.88 -12.83
C LYS A 205 15.51 0.29 -12.09
N LEU A 206 14.72 0.01 -11.05
CA LEU A 206 14.09 1.02 -10.22
C LEU A 206 15.14 1.88 -9.51
N LEU A 207 16.16 1.28 -8.89
CA LEU A 207 17.25 1.98 -8.22
C LEU A 207 18.07 2.84 -9.19
N LYS A 208 18.35 2.33 -10.40
CA LYS A 208 19.00 3.10 -11.47
C LYS A 208 18.14 4.27 -11.93
N GLN A 209 16.82 4.10 -12.02
CA GLN A 209 15.89 5.17 -12.36
C GLN A 209 15.92 6.30 -11.31
N TYR A 210 16.13 5.96 -10.04
CA TYR A 210 16.22 6.92 -8.93
C TYR A 210 17.64 7.43 -8.65
N GLY A 211 18.61 7.19 -9.55
CA GLY A 211 19.99 7.65 -9.36
C GLY A 211 20.71 7.07 -8.13
N GLN A 212 20.16 5.99 -7.54
CA GLN A 212 20.78 5.30 -6.43
C GLN A 212 21.70 4.20 -6.95
N GLU A 213 22.99 4.53 -7.05
CA GLU A 213 24.02 3.53 -7.28
C GLU A 213 24.52 3.03 -5.92
N PHE A 214 24.27 1.75 -5.60
CA PHE A 214 24.89 1.08 -4.44
C PHE A 214 26.40 1.00 -4.65
N HIS A 215 27.10 2.08 -4.32
CA HIS A 215 28.55 2.16 -4.43
C HIS A 215 29.20 1.72 -3.12
N HIS A 216 30.11 0.76 -3.25
CA HIS A 216 31.20 0.42 -2.30
C HIS A 216 30.93 -0.41 -1.04
N LEU A 217 29.74 -0.97 -0.82
CA LEU A 217 29.65 -2.08 0.13
C LEU A 217 30.26 -3.32 -0.54
N ALA A 218 31.28 -3.91 0.11
CA ALA A 218 32.06 -5.08 -0.31
C ALA A 218 31.19 -6.19 -0.95
N PRO A 219 31.75 -7.08 -1.80
CA PRO A 219 30.99 -8.19 -2.39
C PRO A 219 30.21 -8.90 -1.28
N PHE A 220 28.89 -8.81 -1.39
CA PHE A 220 27.95 -9.36 -0.42
C PHE A 220 27.98 -10.89 -0.61
N ASP A 221 28.94 -11.55 0.03
CA ASP A 221 29.24 -12.98 -0.12
C ASP A 221 28.25 -13.88 0.65
N GLY A 222 26.98 -13.46 0.74
CA GLY A 222 25.98 -14.19 1.49
C GLY A 222 24.56 -13.86 1.07
N SER A 223 23.81 -14.91 0.75
CA SER A 223 22.34 -14.89 0.71
C SER A 223 21.81 -14.60 2.11
N ARG A 224 21.88 -13.34 2.56
CA ARG A 224 21.28 -12.94 3.83
C ARG A 224 19.76 -12.97 3.63
N MET A 225 19.16 -14.09 4.02
CA MET A 225 17.71 -14.20 4.07
C MET A 225 17.19 -13.23 5.12
N LEU A 226 16.20 -12.42 4.73
CA LEU A 226 15.48 -11.54 5.65
C LEU A 226 14.88 -12.39 6.77
N ASN A 227 15.30 -12.12 8.01
CA ASN A 227 14.80 -12.79 9.19
C ASN A 227 13.77 -11.89 9.87
N LEU A 228 12.52 -12.32 9.94
CA LEU A 228 11.41 -11.59 10.55
C LEU A 228 11.68 -11.21 12.01
N ASN A 229 12.52 -11.98 12.71
CA ASN A 229 12.90 -11.72 14.09
C ASN A 229 13.78 -10.45 14.24
N GLU A 230 14.36 -9.95 13.15
CA GLU A 230 15.10 -8.67 13.15
C GLU A 230 14.15 -7.45 13.15
N PHE A 231 12.86 -7.65 12.88
CA PHE A 231 11.86 -6.58 12.77
C PHE A 231 10.95 -6.52 14.01
N GLU A 232 11.43 -5.91 15.10
CA GLU A 232 10.73 -5.86 16.40
C GLU A 232 9.28 -5.32 16.31
N PHE A 233 9.02 -4.36 15.42
CA PHE A 233 7.72 -3.70 15.29
C PHE A 233 6.87 -4.22 14.13
N TRP A 234 7.52 -4.72 13.08
CA TRP A 234 6.87 -5.04 11.79
C TRP A 234 6.78 -6.52 11.50
N GLY A 235 7.51 -7.36 12.24
CA GLY A 235 7.62 -8.78 11.92
C GLY A 235 6.27 -9.47 11.77
N GLU A 236 5.28 -9.16 12.62
CA GLU A 236 3.95 -9.78 12.52
C GLU A 236 3.17 -9.34 11.29
N ARG A 237 3.18 -8.04 10.98
CA ARG A 237 2.47 -7.53 9.79
C ARG A 237 3.15 -7.99 8.51
N LEU A 238 4.48 -8.09 8.52
CA LEU A 238 5.23 -8.67 7.42
C LEU A 238 4.95 -10.16 7.27
N LEU A 239 4.81 -10.88 8.39
CA LEU A 239 4.40 -12.29 8.38
C LEU A 239 2.98 -12.44 7.84
N GLU A 240 2.03 -11.63 8.29
CA GLU A 240 0.65 -11.62 7.80
C GLU A 240 0.61 -11.35 6.30
N VAL A 241 1.30 -10.31 5.80
CA VAL A 241 1.36 -10.04 4.36
C VAL A 241 2.07 -11.15 3.60
N TYR A 242 3.11 -11.76 4.17
CA TYR A 242 3.76 -12.91 3.57
C TYR A 242 2.80 -14.11 3.48
N GLU A 243 2.09 -14.45 4.54
CA GLU A 243 1.16 -15.58 4.57
C GLU A 243 -0.09 -15.31 3.73
N GLU A 244 -0.69 -14.13 3.85
CA GLU A 244 -1.95 -13.78 3.20
C GLU A 244 -1.81 -13.30 1.77
N VAL A 245 -0.73 -12.61 1.41
CA VAL A 245 -0.56 -12.03 0.05
C VAL A 245 0.43 -12.85 -0.76
N PHE A 246 1.54 -13.28 -0.15
CA PHE A 246 2.58 -13.99 -0.87
C PHE A 246 2.28 -15.49 -1.03
N LEU A 247 1.76 -16.15 0.01
CA LEU A 247 1.44 -17.58 -0.04
C LEU A 247 0.01 -17.90 -0.52
N SER A 248 -0.88 -16.91 -0.62
CA SER A 248 -2.24 -17.16 -1.09
C SER A 248 -2.27 -17.55 -2.57
N PRO A 249 -3.16 -18.51 -2.94
CA PRO A 249 -3.29 -18.94 -4.32
C PRO A 249 -3.75 -17.79 -5.21
N PRO A 250 -3.28 -17.71 -6.47
CA PRO A 250 -3.66 -16.64 -7.39
C PRO A 250 -5.17 -16.65 -7.61
N VAL A 251 -5.83 -15.52 -7.39
CA VAL A 251 -7.30 -15.40 -7.47
C VAL A 251 -7.82 -15.32 -8.90
N SER A 252 -6.94 -15.06 -9.89
CA SER A 252 -7.34 -14.92 -11.29
C SER A 252 -6.35 -15.53 -12.28
N LEU A 253 -6.85 -15.96 -13.45
CA LEU A 253 -6.00 -16.46 -14.55
C LEU A 253 -5.01 -15.41 -15.06
N ARG A 254 -5.40 -14.13 -15.06
CA ARG A 254 -4.50 -13.03 -15.44
C ARG A 254 -3.34 -12.89 -14.45
N GLN A 255 -3.63 -13.07 -13.16
CA GLN A 255 -2.58 -13.10 -12.14
C GLN A 255 -1.69 -14.32 -12.33
N LEU A 256 -2.26 -15.52 -12.49
CA LEU A 256 -1.52 -16.76 -12.72
C LEU A 256 -0.59 -16.68 -13.95
N TRP A 257 -1.01 -15.97 -15.01
CA TRP A 257 -0.21 -15.76 -16.22
C TRP A 257 1.06 -14.93 -15.97
N SER A 258 0.96 -13.91 -15.12
CA SER A 258 2.07 -13.01 -14.78
C SER A 258 2.85 -13.44 -13.54
N ASP A 259 2.32 -14.38 -12.75
CA ASP A 259 2.87 -14.75 -11.45
C ASP A 259 4.14 -15.60 -11.63
N ARG A 260 5.29 -15.03 -11.24
CA ARG A 260 6.60 -15.70 -11.24
C ARG A 260 7.02 -16.24 -9.89
N ARG A 261 6.19 -16.08 -8.84
CA ARG A 261 6.56 -16.42 -7.45
C ARG A 261 6.81 -17.92 -7.24
N SER A 262 6.17 -18.78 -8.01
CA SER A 262 6.41 -20.23 -7.99
C SER A 262 6.76 -20.76 -9.40
N PRO A 263 8.05 -20.99 -9.71
CA PRO A 263 8.46 -21.42 -11.05
C PRO A 263 7.79 -22.74 -11.44
N GLN A 264 7.50 -23.61 -10.47
CA GLN A 264 6.79 -24.85 -10.71
C GLN A 264 5.34 -24.63 -11.17
N GLN A 265 4.54 -23.78 -10.50
CA GLN A 265 3.16 -23.55 -10.94
C GLN A 265 3.14 -22.82 -12.28
N TRP A 266 4.07 -21.89 -12.48
CA TRP A 266 4.24 -21.20 -13.76
C TRP A 266 4.52 -22.20 -14.90
N SER A 267 5.46 -23.14 -14.71
CA SER A 267 5.74 -24.19 -15.69
C SER A 267 4.54 -25.12 -15.92
N VAL A 268 3.82 -25.51 -14.86
CA VAL A 268 2.61 -26.34 -14.99
C VAL A 268 1.52 -25.62 -15.78
N PHE A 269 1.31 -24.33 -15.53
CA PHE A 269 0.35 -23.51 -16.26
C PHE A 269 0.65 -23.47 -17.76
N TRP A 270 1.90 -23.18 -18.15
CA TRP A 270 2.28 -23.14 -19.56
C TRP A 270 2.27 -24.51 -20.22
N THR A 271 2.64 -25.55 -19.49
CA THR A 271 2.53 -26.94 -19.99
C THR A 271 1.08 -27.29 -20.28
N ALA A 272 0.15 -26.94 -19.39
CA ALA A 272 -1.27 -27.13 -19.61
C ALA A 272 -1.79 -26.36 -20.84
N GLN A 273 -1.34 -25.11 -21.02
CA GLN A 273 -1.70 -24.30 -22.18
C GLN A 273 -1.19 -24.90 -23.50
N ILE A 274 0.03 -25.45 -23.52
CA ILE A 274 0.60 -26.13 -24.69
C ILE A 274 -0.22 -27.39 -25.01
N ILE A 275 -0.52 -28.22 -24.01
CA ILE A 275 -1.34 -29.43 -24.18
C ILE A 275 -2.73 -29.09 -24.72
N LEU A 276 -3.37 -28.06 -24.17
CA LEU A 276 -4.67 -27.58 -24.64
C LEU A 276 -4.62 -27.16 -26.11
N THR A 277 -3.59 -26.40 -26.49
CA THR A 277 -3.40 -25.93 -27.87
C THR A 277 -3.20 -27.10 -28.83
N LEU A 278 -2.35 -28.07 -28.48
CA LEU A 278 -2.15 -29.29 -29.28
C LEU A 278 -3.42 -30.12 -29.42
N THR A 279 -4.22 -30.20 -28.36
CA THR A 279 -5.51 -30.91 -28.37
C THR A 279 -6.49 -30.26 -29.35
N ILE A 280 -6.60 -28.92 -29.35
CA ILE A 280 -7.46 -28.19 -30.29
C ILE A 280 -7.01 -28.44 -31.74
N VAL A 281 -5.71 -28.36 -32.02
CA VAL A 281 -5.16 -28.62 -33.36
C VAL A 281 -5.43 -30.06 -33.80
N SER A 282 -5.27 -31.04 -32.91
CA SER A 282 -5.56 -32.44 -33.19
C SER A 282 -7.05 -32.68 -33.49
N CYS A 283 -7.95 -32.04 -32.74
CA CYS A 283 -9.39 -32.08 -33.01
C CYS A 283 -9.72 -31.49 -34.39
N MET A 284 -9.13 -30.35 -34.75
CA MET A 284 -9.33 -29.74 -36.07
C MET A 284 -8.81 -30.62 -37.21
N ALA A 285 -7.62 -31.21 -37.05
CA ALA A 285 -7.07 -32.13 -38.04
C ALA A 285 -7.97 -33.36 -38.23
N THR A 286 -8.46 -33.94 -37.14
CA THR A 286 -9.38 -35.08 -37.16
C THR A 286 -10.68 -34.72 -37.87
N PHE A 287 -11.21 -33.52 -37.64
CA PHE A 287 -12.40 -33.01 -38.31
C PHE A 287 -12.19 -32.88 -39.82
N VAL A 288 -11.08 -32.29 -40.25
CA VAL A 288 -10.73 -32.13 -41.68
C VAL A 288 -10.53 -33.49 -42.36
N GLN A 289 -9.85 -34.42 -41.71
CA GLN A 289 -9.65 -35.77 -42.22
C GLN A 289 -10.97 -36.52 -42.38
N THR A 290 -11.86 -36.43 -41.39
CA THR A 290 -13.19 -37.04 -41.44
C THR A 290 -14.01 -36.45 -42.58
N TRP A 291 -14.00 -35.12 -42.72
CA TRP A 291 -14.69 -34.44 -43.82
C TRP A 291 -14.16 -34.85 -45.20
N ALA A 292 -12.84 -34.89 -45.36
CA ALA A 292 -12.20 -35.30 -46.61
C ALA A 292 -12.52 -36.76 -46.96
N SER A 293 -12.54 -37.66 -45.97
CA SER A 293 -12.92 -39.06 -46.12
C SER A 293 -14.38 -39.21 -46.58
N VAL A 294 -15.31 -38.52 -45.93
CA VAL A 294 -16.73 -38.52 -46.33
C VAL A 294 -16.92 -37.98 -47.75
N ARG A 295 -16.19 -36.92 -48.11
CA ARG A 295 -16.25 -36.36 -49.46
C ARG A 295 -15.72 -37.31 -50.52
N ALA A 296 -14.61 -38.00 -50.23
CA ALA A 296 -14.04 -38.98 -51.15
C ALA A 296 -14.99 -40.16 -51.40
N LEU A 297 -15.69 -40.64 -50.35
CA LEU A 297 -16.69 -41.70 -50.48
C LEU A 297 -17.85 -41.30 -51.39
N ARG A 298 -18.38 -40.08 -51.23
CA ARG A 298 -19.47 -39.58 -52.10
C ARG A 298 -19.06 -39.51 -53.56
N LEU A 299 -17.85 -39.03 -53.84
CA LEU A 299 -17.33 -38.97 -55.22
C LEU A 299 -17.13 -40.37 -55.83
N ALA A 300 -16.77 -41.36 -55.01
CA ALA A 300 -16.64 -42.75 -55.45
C ALA A 300 -18.01 -43.36 -55.83
N GLU A 301 -19.04 -43.15 -55.00
CA GLU A 301 -20.42 -43.60 -55.28
C GLU A 301 -20.93 -43.00 -56.61
N GLU A 302 -20.73 -41.70 -56.83
CA GLU A 302 -21.14 -41.01 -58.06
C GLU A 302 -20.46 -41.57 -59.32
N SER A 303 -19.22 -42.07 -59.22
CA SER A 303 -18.51 -42.65 -60.37
C SER A 303 -18.90 -44.08 -60.73
N THR A 304 -19.66 -44.75 -59.86
CA THR A 304 -20.14 -46.13 -60.10
C THR A 304 -21.52 -46.21 -60.75
N LEU A 305 -22.22 -45.08 -60.84
CA LEU A 305 -23.52 -44.93 -61.49
C LEU A 305 -23.37 -44.51 -62.95
#